data_AF-A0A9P3A5T6-F1
#
_entry.id   AF-A0A9P3A5T6-F1
#
_cell.length_a   1.000
_cell.length_b   1.000
_cell.length_c   1.000
_cell.angle_alpha   90.00
_cell.angle_beta   90.00
_cell.angle_gamma   90.00
#
_symmetry.space_group_name_H-M   'P 1'
#
loop_
_entity.id
_entity.type
_entity.pdbx_description
1 polymer ?
#
loop_
_entity_poly.entity_id
_entity_poly.type
_entity_poly.pdbx_seq_one_letter_code
_entity_poly.pdbx_strand_id
1 'polypeptide(L)'
;MSLRPSLLRPALAARQSLVATSVRGVSTSKPRRAGHDDHSHNHGSEGSDAYTNESFFSPAMRNSIILITASVLIWPYLPSRKTGSASPSASPSSFSSVAADSESPAVTRWLAKNTPDAKVWTERNDKHLELTKEAAEERLLFQEAERPRVWRLRNTGAFEAASPHSVPVGSQVDLSDLKIKPE
;
A
#
# COMPACT_ATOMS: atom_id res chain seq x y z
N MET A 1 -57.80 -26.80 -32.06
CA MET A 1 -56.48 -26.54 -32.70
C MET A 1 -55.95 -25.26 -32.08
N SER A 2 -55.36 -25.24 -30.89
CA SER A 2 -54.08 -25.77 -30.39
C SER A 2 -52.82 -25.16 -31.03
N LEU A 3 -52.00 -24.56 -30.15
CA LEU A 3 -50.57 -24.14 -30.24
C LEU A 3 -50.30 -22.77 -30.89
N ARG A 4 -49.49 -21.83 -30.36
CA ARG A 4 -48.65 -21.68 -29.14
C ARG A 4 -48.17 -20.20 -29.13
N PRO A 5 -48.07 -19.51 -28.00
CA PRO A 5 -47.28 -18.27 -27.90
C PRO A 5 -45.80 -18.60 -27.63
N SER A 6 -44.91 -18.05 -28.44
CA SER A 6 -43.45 -18.13 -28.30
C SER A 6 -42.96 -17.22 -27.18
N LEU A 7 -42.61 -17.83 -26.04
CA LEU A 7 -41.92 -17.20 -24.92
C LEU A 7 -40.44 -16.97 -25.30
N LEU A 8 -40.05 -15.71 -25.47
CA LEU A 8 -38.63 -15.31 -25.50
C LEU A 8 -38.15 -15.08 -24.06
N ARG A 9 -37.31 -16.01 -23.58
CA ARG A 9 -36.51 -15.92 -22.35
C ARG A 9 -35.40 -14.87 -22.52
N PRO A 10 -35.19 -13.94 -21.57
CA PRO A 10 -33.87 -13.34 -21.38
C PRO A 10 -33.07 -14.21 -20.41
N ALA A 11 -32.01 -14.84 -20.92
CA ALA A 11 -30.96 -15.42 -20.08
C ALA A 11 -30.03 -14.29 -19.64
N LEU A 12 -30.24 -13.76 -18.43
CA LEU A 12 -29.26 -12.88 -17.77
C LEU A 12 -28.12 -13.77 -17.26
N ALA A 13 -27.02 -13.76 -18.02
CA ALA A 13 -25.76 -14.36 -17.64
C ALA A 13 -25.25 -13.72 -16.34
N ALA A 14 -25.12 -14.53 -15.29
CA ALA A 14 -24.42 -14.16 -14.08
C ALA A 14 -22.94 -13.86 -14.43
N ARG A 15 -22.58 -12.58 -14.47
CA ARG A 15 -21.19 -12.13 -14.52
C ARG A 15 -20.54 -12.48 -13.17
N GLN A 16 -19.76 -13.56 -13.15
CA GLN A 16 -18.86 -13.84 -12.04
C GLN A 16 -17.76 -12.77 -12.03
N SER A 17 -17.80 -11.93 -11.00
CA SER A 17 -16.73 -10.99 -10.65
C SER A 17 -15.51 -11.77 -10.18
N LEU A 18 -14.54 -11.99 -11.06
CA LEU A 18 -13.20 -12.42 -10.66
C LEU A 18 -12.46 -11.19 -10.12
N VAL A 19 -12.41 -11.07 -8.80
CA VAL A 19 -11.47 -10.18 -8.10
C VAL A 19 -10.08 -10.77 -8.30
N ALA A 20 -9.36 -10.29 -9.31
CA ALA A 20 -7.95 -10.59 -9.49
C ALA A 20 -7.13 -9.72 -8.52
N THR A 21 -6.91 -10.21 -7.31
CA THR A 21 -5.95 -9.63 -6.38
C THR A 21 -4.56 -9.78 -7.00
N SER A 22 -4.00 -8.68 -7.52
CA SER A 22 -2.62 -8.62 -8.00
C SER A 22 -1.69 -8.73 -6.79
N VAL A 23 -1.32 -9.97 -6.45
CA VAL A 23 -0.22 -10.23 -5.53
C VAL A 23 1.06 -9.82 -6.28
N ARG A 24 1.75 -8.79 -5.77
CA ARG A 24 3.11 -8.47 -6.21
C ARG A 24 3.99 -9.70 -6.00
N GLY A 25 4.22 -10.46 -7.07
CA GLY A 25 5.15 -11.57 -7.07
C GLY A 25 6.55 -11.02 -6.82
N VAL A 26 7.12 -11.32 -5.66
CA VAL A 26 8.56 -11.14 -5.44
C VAL A 26 9.26 -12.07 -6.41
N SER A 27 9.81 -11.50 -7.49
CA SER A 27 10.66 -12.22 -8.44
C SER A 27 11.98 -12.54 -7.74
N THR A 28 12.00 -13.64 -6.98
CA THR A 28 13.25 -14.19 -6.47
C THR A 28 14.01 -14.82 -7.64
N SER A 29 15.27 -14.43 -7.79
CA SER A 29 16.16 -15.00 -8.80
C SER A 29 16.27 -16.51 -8.63
N LYS A 30 16.18 -17.26 -9.74
CA LYS A 30 16.34 -18.72 -9.78
C LYS A 30 17.56 -19.17 -8.96
N PRO A 31 17.44 -20.18 -8.07
CA PRO A 31 18.61 -20.78 -7.46
C PRO A 31 19.46 -21.42 -8.55
N ARG A 32 20.69 -20.90 -8.76
CA ARG A 32 21.68 -21.60 -9.57
C ARG A 32 22.04 -22.89 -8.85
N ARG A 33 21.49 -24.00 -9.33
CA ARG A 33 21.90 -25.35 -8.98
C ARG A 33 23.37 -25.47 -9.40
N ALA A 34 24.27 -25.52 -8.42
CA ALA A 34 25.67 -25.84 -8.68
C ALA A 34 25.71 -27.21 -9.35
N GLY A 35 26.24 -27.26 -10.58
CA GLY A 35 26.64 -28.52 -11.19
C GLY A 35 27.78 -29.07 -10.34
N HIS A 36 27.62 -30.31 -9.89
CA HIS A 36 28.72 -31.08 -9.32
C HIS A 36 29.68 -31.38 -10.48
N ASP A 37 30.88 -30.79 -10.43
CA ASP A 37 32.02 -31.30 -11.19
C ASP A 37 32.61 -32.45 -10.37
N ASP A 38 32.46 -33.67 -10.90
CA ASP A 38 33.13 -34.87 -10.37
C ASP A 38 34.64 -34.72 -10.56
N HIS A 39 35.35 -34.44 -9.47
CA HIS A 39 36.79 -34.59 -9.40
C HIS A 39 37.17 -35.55 -8.29
N SER A 40 37.52 -36.75 -8.74
CA SER A 40 38.11 -37.85 -7.98
C SER A 40 39.44 -37.43 -7.35
N HIS A 41 39.52 -37.25 -6.03
CA HIS A 41 40.79 -37.46 -5.31
C HIS A 41 40.59 -38.08 -3.91
N ASN A 42 41.29 -39.20 -3.80
CA ASN A 42 41.52 -40.14 -2.72
C ASN A 42 42.04 -39.52 -1.39
N HIS A 43 41.41 -39.93 -0.28
CA HIS A 43 41.81 -40.02 1.14
C HIS A 43 42.80 -39.04 1.79
N GLY A 44 42.37 -38.44 2.92
CA GLY A 44 43.25 -38.17 4.07
C GLY A 44 42.81 -37.06 5.06
N SER A 45 42.36 -37.49 6.25
CA SER A 45 42.42 -36.81 7.57
C SER A 45 41.41 -35.72 7.94
N GLU A 46 40.76 -35.98 9.09
CA GLU A 46 40.10 -35.05 10.02
C GLU A 46 41.02 -33.90 10.45
N GLY A 47 40.43 -32.74 10.79
CA GLY A 47 41.12 -31.61 11.41
C GLY A 47 40.34 -30.30 11.29
N SER A 48 39.61 -29.96 12.34
CA SER A 48 39.02 -28.64 12.58
C SER A 48 40.08 -27.53 12.49
N ASP A 49 39.96 -26.70 11.47
CA ASP A 49 40.38 -25.29 11.34
C ASP A 49 40.53 -25.01 9.85
N ALA A 50 39.39 -25.02 9.16
CA ALA A 50 39.33 -24.74 7.73
C ALA A 50 39.59 -23.24 7.52
N TYR A 51 40.87 -22.86 7.56
CA TYR A 51 41.37 -21.56 7.15
C TYR A 51 40.72 -21.20 5.81
N THR A 52 39.77 -20.27 5.87
CA THR A 52 39.18 -19.68 4.67
C THR A 52 40.32 -18.96 4.00
N ASN A 53 40.73 -19.38 2.79
CA ASN A 53 41.80 -18.70 2.07
C ASN A 53 41.27 -17.35 1.56
N GLU A 54 41.26 -16.34 2.44
CA GLU A 54 40.80 -14.98 2.16
C GLU A 54 41.85 -14.26 1.30
N SER A 55 41.90 -14.61 0.02
CA SER A 55 42.81 -13.95 -0.91
C SER A 55 42.21 -12.63 -1.40
N PHE A 56 43.01 -11.57 -1.32
CA PHE A 56 42.71 -10.26 -1.93
C PHE A 56 42.57 -10.32 -3.47
N PHE A 57 42.87 -11.45 -4.10
CA PHE A 57 42.71 -11.69 -5.53
C PHE A 57 41.53 -12.62 -5.87
N SER A 58 40.63 -12.90 -4.92
CA SER A 58 39.36 -13.56 -5.26
C SER A 58 38.62 -12.76 -6.35
N PRO A 59 37.83 -13.43 -7.22
CA PRO A 59 37.12 -12.73 -8.30
C PRO A 59 36.26 -11.56 -7.81
N ALA A 60 35.67 -11.68 -6.60
CA ALA A 60 34.91 -10.60 -5.97
C ALA A 60 35.80 -9.39 -5.60
N MET A 61 36.96 -9.63 -4.95
CA MET A 61 37.90 -8.57 -4.57
C MET A 61 38.60 -7.94 -5.78
N ARG A 62 38.94 -8.73 -6.80
CA ARG A 62 39.50 -8.20 -8.05
C ARG A 62 38.50 -7.26 -8.74
N ASN A 63 37.24 -7.66 -8.82
CA ASN A 63 36.20 -6.85 -9.46
C ASN A 63 35.93 -5.56 -8.66
N SER A 64 35.93 -5.60 -7.32
CA SER A 64 35.77 -4.39 -6.51
C SER A 64 36.94 -3.42 -6.66
N ILE A 65 38.19 -3.93 -6.68
CA ILE A 65 39.38 -3.10 -6.92
C ILE A 65 39.33 -2.46 -8.32
N ILE A 66 38.93 -3.21 -9.36
CA ILE A 66 38.78 -2.66 -10.73
C ILE A 66 37.71 -1.56 -10.76
N LEU A 67 36.57 -1.75 -10.08
CA LEU A 67 35.52 -0.72 -10.04
C LEU A 67 35.97 0.53 -9.30
N ILE A 68 36.72 0.38 -8.20
CA ILE A 68 37.25 1.51 -7.43
C ILE A 68 38.28 2.27 -8.28
N THR A 69 39.26 1.58 -8.87
CA THR A 69 40.28 2.23 -9.70
C THR A 69 39.66 2.90 -10.93
N ALA A 70 38.72 2.24 -11.60
CA ALA A 70 37.96 2.84 -12.69
C ALA A 70 37.21 4.09 -12.24
N SER A 71 36.56 4.07 -11.07
CA SER A 71 35.81 5.23 -10.55
C SER A 71 36.71 6.44 -10.30
N VAL A 72 37.92 6.23 -9.76
CA VAL A 72 38.90 7.30 -9.51
C VAL A 72 39.44 7.86 -10.82
N LEU A 73 39.72 7.00 -11.81
CA LEU A 73 40.18 7.43 -13.14
C LEU A 73 39.10 8.21 -13.90
N ILE A 74 37.83 7.86 -13.74
CA ILE A 74 36.71 8.53 -14.42
C ILE A 74 36.37 9.86 -13.72
N TRP A 75 36.56 9.98 -12.40
CA TRP A 75 36.24 11.17 -11.60
C TRP A 75 36.61 12.53 -12.24
N PRO A 76 37.84 12.76 -12.75
CA PRO A 76 38.20 14.05 -13.35
C PRO A 76 37.47 14.36 -14.67
N TYR A 77 36.86 13.37 -15.32
CA TYR A 77 36.10 13.54 -16.57
C TYR A 77 34.60 13.75 -16.33
N LEU A 78 34.11 13.70 -15.09
CA LEU A 78 32.72 14.01 -14.82
C LEU A 78 32.44 15.52 -14.93
N PRO A 79 31.25 15.91 -15.42
CA PRO A 79 30.82 17.31 -15.45
C PRO A 79 30.91 17.95 -14.05
N SER A 80 31.41 19.18 -14.00
CA SER A 80 31.55 19.93 -12.75
C SER A 80 30.19 20.09 -12.05
N ARG A 81 30.18 19.91 -10.73
CA ARG A 81 28.96 19.98 -9.93
C ARG A 81 28.47 21.43 -9.92
N LYS A 82 27.26 21.67 -10.43
CA LYS A 82 26.61 22.98 -10.26
C LYS A 82 26.28 23.19 -8.78
N THR A 83 26.81 24.25 -8.20
CA THR A 83 26.54 24.67 -6.82
C THR A 83 25.18 25.37 -6.77
N GLY A 84 24.11 24.58 -6.77
CA GLY A 84 22.74 25.08 -6.71
C GLY A 84 21.78 23.92 -6.58
N SER A 85 20.79 24.03 -5.70
CA SER A 85 19.73 23.02 -5.61
C SER A 85 18.81 23.20 -6.82
N ALA A 86 18.81 22.23 -7.73
CA ALA A 86 17.82 22.12 -8.79
C ALA A 86 16.74 21.15 -8.30
N SER A 87 15.80 21.65 -7.51
CA SER A 87 14.71 20.85 -6.97
C SER A 87 13.37 21.53 -7.26
N PRO A 88 12.35 20.78 -7.72
CA PRO A 88 11.04 21.36 -8.00
C PRO A 88 10.43 22.02 -6.76
N SER A 89 10.62 21.46 -5.57
CA SER A 89 10.07 22.01 -4.32
C SER A 89 10.88 23.16 -3.72
N ALA A 90 12.21 23.07 -3.74
CA ALA A 90 13.07 24.07 -3.08
C ALA A 90 13.28 25.33 -3.92
N SER A 91 13.30 25.20 -5.26
CA SER A 91 13.70 26.28 -6.17
C SER A 91 13.00 26.15 -7.54
N PRO A 92 11.67 26.34 -7.57
CA PRO A 92 10.84 26.03 -8.74
C PRO A 92 11.22 26.80 -10.00
N SER A 93 11.61 28.08 -9.88
CA SER A 93 12.04 28.90 -11.00
C SER A 93 13.33 28.36 -11.65
N SER A 94 14.34 28.06 -10.84
CA SER A 94 15.60 27.49 -11.35
C SER A 94 15.45 26.06 -11.87
N PHE A 95 14.51 25.27 -11.34
CA PHE A 95 14.28 23.92 -11.84
C PHE A 95 13.67 23.92 -13.24
N SER A 96 12.78 24.87 -13.54
CA SER A 96 12.16 24.98 -14.87
C SER A 96 13.17 25.31 -15.98
N SER A 97 14.21 26.10 -15.69
CA SER A 97 15.24 26.44 -16.68
C SER A 97 16.21 25.29 -16.95
N VAL A 98 16.42 24.39 -15.99
CA VAL A 98 17.37 23.27 -16.08
C VAL A 98 17.05 22.30 -17.23
N ALA A 99 15.78 22.20 -17.63
CA ALA A 99 15.36 21.38 -18.77
C ALA A 99 15.88 21.89 -20.13
N ALA A 100 16.06 23.21 -20.26
CA ALA A 100 16.58 23.88 -21.44
C ALA A 100 18.09 24.09 -21.40
N ASP A 101 18.67 24.18 -20.19
CA ASP A 101 20.10 24.42 -20.00
C ASP A 101 20.96 23.28 -20.56
N SER A 102 21.84 23.59 -21.52
CA SER A 102 22.79 22.65 -22.14
C SER A 102 23.96 22.30 -21.22
N GLU A 103 24.23 23.14 -20.24
CA GLU A 103 25.29 22.97 -19.25
C GLU A 103 24.93 22.04 -18.08
N SER A 104 23.63 21.75 -17.90
CA SER A 104 23.19 20.82 -16.85
C SER A 104 23.55 19.37 -17.24
N PRO A 105 23.90 18.49 -16.28
CA PRO A 105 24.14 17.09 -16.57
C PRO A 105 22.94 16.44 -17.27
N ALA A 106 23.20 15.56 -18.23
CA ALA A 106 22.16 14.96 -19.07
C ALA A 106 21.05 14.25 -18.25
N VAL A 107 21.43 13.60 -17.15
CA VAL A 107 20.48 12.94 -16.23
C VAL A 107 19.58 13.96 -15.55
N THR A 108 20.15 15.07 -15.05
CA THR A 108 19.37 16.15 -14.41
C THR A 108 18.40 16.80 -15.41
N ARG A 109 18.85 17.02 -16.65
CA ARG A 109 17.99 17.55 -17.72
C ARG A 109 16.85 16.59 -18.06
N TRP A 110 17.16 15.29 -18.17
CA TRP A 110 16.16 14.26 -18.42
C TRP A 110 15.14 14.19 -17.27
N LEU A 111 15.60 14.30 -16.03
CA LEU A 111 14.71 14.31 -14.86
C LEU A 111 13.83 15.56 -14.87
N ALA A 112 14.38 16.73 -15.17
CA ALA A 112 13.62 17.97 -15.26
C ALA A 112 12.53 17.92 -16.34
N LYS A 113 12.78 17.28 -17.48
CA LYS A 113 11.78 17.10 -18.54
C LYS A 113 10.60 16.20 -18.15
N ASN A 114 10.83 15.19 -17.31
CA ASN A 114 9.81 14.22 -16.91
C ASN A 114 9.12 14.58 -15.58
N THR A 115 9.70 15.50 -14.81
CA THR A 115 9.19 15.88 -13.51
C THR A 115 8.13 16.97 -13.69
N PRO A 116 6.92 16.80 -13.13
CA PRO A 116 5.91 17.85 -13.19
C PRO A 116 6.29 19.03 -12.28
N ASP A 117 5.76 20.21 -12.62
CA ASP A 117 6.01 21.44 -11.89
C ASP A 117 5.64 21.35 -10.40
N ALA A 118 6.29 22.17 -9.59
CA ALA A 118 6.10 22.26 -8.15
C ALA A 118 4.64 22.47 -7.74
N LYS A 119 3.92 23.31 -8.49
CA LYS A 119 2.50 23.63 -8.24
C LYS A 119 1.60 22.39 -8.32
N VAL A 120 1.92 21.48 -9.24
CA VAL A 120 1.13 20.24 -9.39
C VAL A 120 1.30 19.34 -8.17
N TRP A 121 2.46 19.37 -7.52
CA TRP A 121 2.69 18.64 -6.27
C TRP A 121 1.92 19.24 -5.09
N THR A 122 1.86 20.57 -4.98
CA THR A 122 1.08 21.23 -3.93
C THR A 122 -0.41 20.93 -4.11
N GLU A 123 -0.94 21.04 -5.33
CA GLU A 123 -2.34 20.73 -5.63
C GLU A 123 -2.70 19.27 -5.31
N ARG A 124 -1.80 18.31 -5.62
CA ARG A 124 -2.01 16.90 -5.25
C ARG A 124 -1.99 16.69 -3.74
N ASN A 125 -1.08 17.35 -3.03
CA ASN A 125 -1.00 17.25 -1.57
C ASN A 125 -2.25 17.82 -0.90
N ASP A 126 -2.73 18.96 -1.39
CA ASP A 126 -3.96 19.59 -0.90
C ASP A 126 -5.17 18.67 -1.11
N LYS A 127 -5.28 18.05 -2.29
CA LYS A 127 -6.32 17.06 -2.57
C LYS A 127 -6.23 15.85 -1.65
N HIS A 128 -5.02 15.35 -1.36
CA HIS A 128 -4.85 14.25 -0.41
C HIS A 128 -5.22 14.63 1.01
N LEU A 129 -4.93 15.86 1.42
CA LEU A 129 -5.33 16.41 2.72
C LEU A 129 -6.86 16.47 2.82
N GLU A 130 -7.53 16.98 1.78
CA GLU A 130 -8.99 17.05 1.70
C GLU A 130 -9.63 15.66 1.82
N LEU A 131 -9.20 14.69 1.00
CA LEU A 131 -9.72 13.32 1.06
C LEU A 131 -9.48 12.65 2.42
N THR A 132 -8.34 12.94 3.06
CA THR A 132 -8.04 12.40 4.40
C THR A 132 -8.94 13.03 5.46
N LYS A 133 -9.25 14.32 5.32
CA LYS A 133 -10.17 15.03 6.20
C LYS A 133 -11.59 14.48 6.06
N GLU A 134 -12.09 14.32 4.84
CA GLU A 134 -13.41 13.71 4.58
C GLU A 134 -13.51 12.30 5.17
N ALA A 135 -12.49 11.45 4.95
CA ALA A 135 -12.45 10.11 5.52
C ALA A 135 -12.43 10.11 7.06
N ALA A 136 -11.79 11.11 7.67
CA ALA A 136 -11.79 11.27 9.13
C ALA A 136 -13.16 11.71 9.66
N GLU A 137 -13.84 12.63 8.98
CA GLU A 137 -15.20 13.07 9.31
C GLU A 137 -16.20 11.91 9.17
N GLU A 138 -16.10 11.14 8.10
CA GLU A 138 -16.92 9.93 7.90
C GLU A 138 -16.69 8.91 9.03
N ARG A 139 -15.43 8.70 9.43
CA ARG A 139 -15.10 7.81 10.54
C ARG A 139 -15.69 8.30 11.85
N LEU A 140 -15.66 9.60 12.14
CA LEU A 140 -16.29 10.17 13.34
C LEU A 140 -17.80 9.96 13.32
N LEU A 141 -18.46 10.21 12.18
CA LEU A 141 -19.90 9.99 12.02
C LEU A 141 -20.30 8.54 12.36
N PHE A 142 -19.56 7.56 11.86
CA PHE A 142 -19.85 6.15 12.15
C PHE A 142 -19.43 5.71 13.56
N GLN A 143 -18.44 6.36 14.16
CA GLN A 143 -18.02 6.08 15.53
C GLN A 143 -19.03 6.63 16.55
N GLU A 144 -19.60 7.80 16.30
CA GLU A 144 -20.65 8.41 17.13
C GLU A 144 -22.02 7.75 16.92
N ALA A 145 -22.21 7.05 15.80
CA ALA A 145 -23.42 6.26 15.53
C ALA A 145 -23.49 5.04 16.47
N GLU A 146 -23.91 5.28 17.72
CA GLU A 146 -24.24 4.20 18.63
C GLU A 146 -25.57 3.54 18.22
N ARG A 147 -25.61 2.20 18.31
CA ARG A 147 -26.89 1.50 18.23
C ARG A 147 -27.75 1.95 19.42
N PRO A 148 -29.06 2.18 19.22
CA PRO A 148 -29.93 2.50 20.34
C PRO A 148 -29.78 1.44 21.43
N ARG A 149 -29.57 1.88 22.66
CA ARG A 149 -29.32 0.99 23.79
C ARG A 149 -30.55 0.12 24.05
N VAL A 150 -30.46 -1.17 23.69
CA VAL A 150 -31.53 -2.13 23.96
C VAL A 150 -31.39 -2.66 25.38
N TRP A 151 -32.35 -2.34 26.23
CA TRP A 151 -32.48 -2.95 27.55
C TRP A 151 -33.11 -4.33 27.40
N ARG A 152 -32.36 -5.38 27.79
CA ARG A 152 -32.89 -6.75 27.81
C ARG A 152 -33.54 -7.01 29.16
N LEU A 153 -34.84 -7.25 29.15
CA LEU A 153 -35.57 -7.70 30.32
C LEU A 153 -35.81 -9.19 30.21
N ARG A 154 -35.61 -9.92 31.32
CA ARG A 154 -35.85 -11.36 31.40
C ARG A 154 -37.34 -11.70 31.26
N ASN A 155 -38.22 -10.78 31.63
CA ASN A 155 -39.66 -10.93 31.50
C ASN A 155 -40.23 -9.67 30.85
N THR A 156 -40.70 -9.80 29.60
CA THR A 156 -41.32 -8.71 28.84
C THR A 156 -42.75 -8.42 29.32
N GLY A 157 -43.44 -9.40 29.89
CA GLY A 157 -44.80 -9.23 30.44
C GLY A 157 -44.86 -8.36 31.70
N ALA A 158 -43.71 -8.02 32.29
CA ALA A 158 -43.66 -7.19 33.49
C ALA A 158 -44.06 -5.72 33.23
N PHE A 159 -44.02 -5.24 31.98
CA PHE A 159 -44.45 -3.88 31.62
C PHE A 159 -45.96 -3.67 31.79
N GLU A 160 -46.74 -4.70 31.53
CA GLU A 160 -48.20 -4.69 31.61
C GLU A 160 -48.70 -5.16 32.99
N ALA A 161 -47.82 -5.73 33.82
CA ALA A 161 -48.17 -6.39 35.09
C ALA A 161 -48.41 -5.42 36.26
N ALA A 162 -49.02 -4.26 36.00
CA ALA A 162 -49.41 -3.31 37.03
C ALA A 162 -50.88 -3.50 37.43
N SER A 163 -51.17 -3.33 38.73
CA SER A 163 -52.55 -3.32 39.22
C SER A 163 -53.26 -2.05 38.72
N PRO A 164 -54.43 -2.15 38.04
CA PRO A 164 -55.16 -0.99 37.55
C PRO A 164 -55.58 0.03 38.62
N HIS A 165 -55.62 -0.39 39.89
CA HIS A 165 -56.22 0.39 40.98
C HIS A 165 -55.23 0.83 42.07
N SER A 166 -53.96 0.44 41.98
CA SER A 166 -52.96 0.72 43.01
C SER A 166 -51.69 1.33 42.43
N VAL A 167 -51.85 2.30 41.52
CA VAL A 167 -50.74 3.03 40.91
C VAL A 167 -50.72 4.46 41.46
N PRO A 168 -49.64 4.89 42.14
CA PRO A 168 -49.51 6.27 42.56
C PRO A 168 -49.44 7.22 41.36
N VAL A 169 -50.04 8.40 41.49
CA VAL A 169 -50.01 9.41 40.44
C VAL A 169 -48.56 9.81 40.11
N GLY A 170 -48.22 9.81 38.82
CA GLY A 170 -46.87 10.13 38.35
C GLY A 170 -45.83 9.02 38.44
N SER A 171 -46.18 7.80 38.89
CA SER A 171 -45.25 6.67 38.91
C SER A 171 -45.17 5.89 37.60
N GLN A 172 -46.12 6.10 36.68
CA GLN A 172 -46.11 5.51 35.35
C GLN A 172 -45.36 6.41 34.38
N VAL A 173 -44.46 5.80 33.61
CA VAL A 173 -43.79 6.41 32.46
C VAL A 173 -44.67 6.13 31.23
N ASP A 174 -44.76 7.08 30.31
CA ASP A 174 -45.44 6.84 29.03
C ASP A 174 -44.63 5.83 28.20
N LEU A 175 -45.28 4.72 27.83
CA LEU A 175 -44.69 3.61 27.08
C LEU A 175 -45.29 3.47 25.68
N SER A 176 -46.04 4.47 25.17
CA SER A 176 -46.75 4.38 23.88
C SER A 176 -45.85 4.08 22.68
N ASP A 177 -44.60 4.51 22.71
CA ASP A 177 -43.60 4.30 21.64
C ASP A 177 -42.67 3.09 21.88
N LEU A 178 -42.89 2.31 22.94
CA LEU A 178 -42.06 1.17 23.29
C LEU A 178 -42.33 -0.03 22.35
N LYS A 179 -41.36 -0.38 21.50
CA LYS A 179 -41.43 -1.59 20.67
C LYS A 179 -40.75 -2.77 21.37
N ILE A 180 -41.56 -3.70 21.89
CA ILE A 180 -41.07 -4.94 22.49
C ILE A 180 -40.73 -5.92 21.36
N LYS A 181 -39.49 -6.39 21.33
CA LYS A 181 -39.09 -7.47 20.42
C LYS A 181 -39.34 -8.82 21.11
N PRO A 182 -40.26 -9.67 20.62
CA PRO A 182 -40.38 -11.04 21.10
C PRO A 182 -39.11 -11.83 20.76
N GLU A 183 -38.75 -12.81 21.60
CA GLU A 183 -37.65 -13.75 21.27
C GLU A 183 -37.89 -14.49 19.96
#